data_AF-A0A855VJG8-F1
#
_entry.id   AF-A0A855VJG8-F1
#
_cell.length_a   1.000
_cell.length_b   1.000
_cell.length_c   1.000
_cell.angle_alpha   90.00
_cell.angle_beta   90.00
_cell.angle_gamma   90.00
#
_symmetry.space_group_name_H-M   'P 1'
#
loop_
_entity.id
_entity.type
_entity.pdbx_description
1 polymer ?
#
loop_
_entity_poly.entity_id
_entity_poly.type
_entity_poly.pdbx_seq_one_letter_code
_entity_poly.pdbx_strand_id
1 'polypeptide(L)'
;MHCKGALKSLSESLKSVTPAKKQKSMQISLILQLERLASGKRTPDLSVRKEGILPSFNGKPAKNFWAIKKIPIRGYYWESDRHDMTIFISHYIYKDFDRLDDSDVQKVKNNWERIERGHDDC
;
A
#
# COMPACT_ATOMS: atom_id res chain seq x y z
N MET A 1 -5.80 7.37 -0.37
CA MET A 1 -5.41 8.00 0.90
C MET A 1 -4.19 7.31 1.46
N HIS A 2 -3.30 8.05 2.14
CA HIS A 2 -2.12 7.51 2.81
C HIS A 2 -2.37 7.41 4.31
N CYS A 3 -2.07 6.26 4.92
CA CYS A 3 -2.12 6.11 6.36
C CYS A 3 -1.04 6.96 7.03
N LYS A 4 -1.22 7.23 8.33
CA LYS A 4 -0.22 7.89 9.16
C LYS A 4 1.14 7.21 9.02
N GLY A 5 2.15 7.97 8.64
CA GLY A 5 3.53 7.48 8.45
C GLY A 5 3.82 6.84 7.08
N ALA A 6 2.83 6.64 6.21
CA ALA A 6 3.07 6.03 4.90
C ALA A 6 4.03 6.87 4.04
N LEU A 7 3.82 8.18 3.92
CA LEU A 7 4.72 9.06 3.15
C LEU A 7 6.14 9.13 3.75
N LYS A 8 6.27 8.99 5.08
CA LYS A 8 7.58 8.88 5.74
C LYS A 8 8.28 7.58 5.32
N SER A 9 7.59 6.45 5.38
CA SER A 9 8.14 5.16 4.92
C SER A 9 8.48 5.15 3.43
N LEU A 10 7.77 5.92 2.60
CA LEU A 10 8.13 6.12 1.19
C LEU A 10 9.46 6.85 1.06
N SER A 11 9.63 7.96 1.78
CA SER A 11 10.87 8.72 1.79
C SER A 11 12.05 7.85 2.24
N GLU A 12 11.87 7.06 3.31
CA GLU A 12 12.89 6.13 3.81
C GLU A 12 13.22 5.04 2.79
N SER A 13 12.21 4.42 2.17
CA SER A 13 12.40 3.39 1.14
C SER A 13 13.11 3.92 -0.11
N LEU A 14 12.81 5.17 -0.51
CA LEU A 14 13.47 5.82 -1.65
C LEU A 14 14.96 6.08 -1.39
N LYS A 15 15.37 6.37 -0.15
CA LYS A 15 16.80 6.58 0.18
C LYS A 15 17.65 5.34 -0.12
N SER A 16 17.08 4.14 0.00
CA SER A 16 17.75 2.87 -0.29
C SER A 16 17.90 2.59 -1.80
N VAL A 17 17.23 3.35 -2.67
CA VAL A 17 17.30 3.15 -4.12
C VAL A 17 18.62 3.69 -4.68
N THR A 18 19.38 2.80 -5.31
CA THR A 18 20.65 3.10 -5.97
C THR A 18 20.57 2.89 -7.50
N PRO A 19 21.31 3.70 -8.28
CA PRO A 19 21.98 4.94 -7.90
C PRO A 19 20.97 6.05 -7.55
N ALA A 20 21.38 7.00 -6.69
CA ALA A 20 20.51 8.06 -6.14
C ALA A 20 19.75 8.87 -7.22
N LYS A 21 20.34 9.08 -8.40
CA LYS A 21 19.68 9.75 -9.53
C LYS A 21 18.38 9.10 -9.99
N LYS A 22 18.14 7.81 -9.68
CA LYS A 22 16.91 7.09 -10.01
C LYS A 22 15.76 7.36 -9.04
N GLN A 23 16.02 7.89 -7.84
CA GLN A 23 15.03 8.07 -6.79
C GLN A 23 13.84 8.91 -7.25
N LYS A 24 14.11 10.07 -7.87
CA LYS A 24 13.07 10.98 -8.37
C LYS A 24 12.20 10.32 -9.46
N SER A 25 12.82 9.64 -10.42
CA SER A 25 12.10 8.92 -11.48
C SER A 25 11.23 7.80 -10.90
N MET A 26 11.74 7.07 -9.90
CA MET A 26 11.00 6.01 -9.23
C MET A 26 9.80 6.55 -8.47
N GLN A 27 9.97 7.65 -7.74
CA GLN A 27 8.89 8.34 -7.04
C GLN A 27 7.79 8.78 -8.02
N ILE A 28 8.14 9.45 -9.12
CA ILE A 28 7.18 9.89 -10.14
C ILE A 28 6.43 8.68 -10.73
N SER A 29 7.15 7.62 -11.08
CA SER A 29 6.55 6.40 -11.61
C SER A 29 5.58 5.76 -10.62
N LEU A 30 5.87 5.78 -9.32
CA LEU A 30 5.01 5.24 -8.28
C LEU A 30 3.75 6.11 -8.10
N ILE A 31 3.89 7.44 -8.11
CA ILE A 31 2.75 8.37 -8.06
C ILE A 31 1.79 8.12 -9.22
N LEU A 32 2.31 8.02 -10.44
CA LEU A 32 1.50 7.73 -11.63
C LEU A 32 0.76 6.39 -11.52
N GLN A 33 1.38 5.37 -10.92
CA GLN A 33 0.70 4.09 -10.68
C GLN A 33 -0.42 4.22 -9.63
N LEU A 34 -0.21 5.02 -8.57
CA LEU A 34 -1.24 5.26 -7.55
C LEU A 34 -2.43 6.05 -8.12
N GLU A 35 -2.17 7.04 -8.97
CA GLU A 35 -3.23 7.81 -9.65
C GLU A 35 -4.07 6.90 -10.57
N ARG A 36 -3.41 6.02 -11.33
CA ARG A 36 -4.11 5.00 -12.15
C ARG A 36 -4.98 4.10 -11.28
N LEU A 37 -4.42 3.59 -10.18
CA LEU A 37 -5.13 2.72 -9.25
C LEU A 37 -6.35 3.43 -8.63
N ALA A 38 -6.19 4.69 -8.20
CA ALA A 38 -7.26 5.50 -7.63
C ALA A 38 -8.37 5.84 -8.64
N SER A 39 -8.03 5.97 -9.92
CA SER A 39 -9.00 6.24 -10.99
C SER A 39 -9.89 5.03 -11.36
N GLY A 40 -9.80 3.92 -10.64
CA GLY A 40 -10.55 2.69 -10.93
C GLY A 40 -10.09 1.95 -12.19
N LYS A 41 -9.07 2.47 -12.88
CA LYS A 41 -8.43 1.82 -14.02
C LYS A 41 -7.49 0.73 -13.52
N ARG A 42 -8.05 -0.35 -12.94
CA ARG A 42 -7.36 -1.63 -12.71
C ARG A 42 -7.05 -2.27 -14.05
N THR A 43 -6.11 -1.69 -14.76
CA THR A 43 -5.65 -2.20 -16.04
C THR A 43 -4.66 -3.35 -15.80
N PRO A 44 -4.52 -4.32 -16.71
CA PRO A 44 -3.57 -5.43 -16.57
C PRO A 44 -2.11 -5.00 -16.37
N ASP A 45 -1.75 -3.76 -16.73
CA ASP A 45 -0.43 -3.17 -16.54
C ASP A 45 -0.17 -2.63 -15.12
N LEU A 46 -1.19 -2.52 -14.26
CA LEU A 46 -0.96 -2.24 -12.85
C LEU A 46 -0.29 -3.44 -12.22
N SER A 47 0.98 -3.26 -11.84
CA SER A 47 1.77 -4.29 -11.16
C SER A 47 1.30 -4.45 -9.71
N VAL A 48 0.11 -5.01 -9.52
CA VAL A 48 -0.50 -5.27 -8.22
C VAL A 48 -0.49 -6.78 -7.95
N ARG A 49 -0.18 -7.17 -6.72
CA ARG A 49 -0.33 -8.57 -6.28
C ARG A 49 -1.07 -8.65 -4.97
N LYS A 50 -1.88 -9.71 -4.82
CA LYS A 50 -2.48 -10.09 -3.55
C LYS A 50 -1.37 -10.54 -2.61
N GLU A 51 -1.35 -10.01 -1.39
CA GLU A 51 -0.29 -10.29 -0.41
C GLU A 51 -0.85 -10.98 0.84
N GLY A 52 -2.11 -10.71 1.22
CA GLY A 52 -2.73 -11.43 2.34
C GLY A 52 -4.18 -11.06 2.58
N ILE A 53 -4.71 -11.54 3.70
CA ILE A 53 -6.12 -11.42 4.10
C ILE A 53 -6.24 -10.40 5.24
N LEU A 54 -7.23 -9.52 5.14
CA LEU A 54 -7.62 -8.53 6.15
C LEU A 54 -8.62 -9.14 7.13
N PRO A 55 -8.78 -8.58 8.34
CA PRO A 55 -9.85 -9.00 9.24
C PRO A 55 -11.24 -8.79 8.61
N SER A 56 -12.23 -9.52 9.11
CA SER A 56 -13.63 -9.30 8.71
C SER A 56 -14.15 -7.98 9.29
N PHE A 57 -14.90 -7.23 8.47
CA PHE A 57 -15.59 -6.02 8.88
C PHE A 57 -17.06 -6.30 9.15
N ASN A 58 -17.52 -6.19 10.40
CA ASN A 58 -18.93 -6.33 10.79
C ASN A 58 -19.62 -7.57 10.21
N GLY A 59 -18.96 -8.73 10.24
CA GLY A 59 -19.49 -9.99 9.71
C GLY A 59 -19.43 -10.14 8.18
N LYS A 60 -18.92 -9.15 7.45
CA LYS A 60 -18.65 -9.26 6.01
C LYS A 60 -17.52 -10.27 5.73
N PRO A 61 -17.49 -10.91 4.54
CA PRO A 61 -16.36 -11.73 4.14
C PRO A 61 -15.03 -10.98 4.22
N ALA A 62 -13.99 -11.66 4.69
CA ALA A 62 -12.65 -11.10 4.77
C ALA A 62 -12.14 -10.69 3.38
N LYS A 63 -11.68 -9.44 3.24
CA LYS A 63 -11.06 -8.93 2.01
C LYS A 63 -9.56 -9.21 1.99
N ASN A 64 -8.95 -8.97 0.84
CA ASN A 64 -7.50 -9.07 0.70
C ASN A 64 -6.86 -7.69 0.76
N PHE A 65 -5.60 -7.63 1.21
CA PHE A 65 -4.72 -6.51 0.93
C PHE A 65 -3.73 -6.88 -0.17
N TRP A 66 -3.21 -5.84 -0.81
CA TRP A 66 -2.45 -5.92 -2.05
C TRP A 66 -1.15 -5.12 -1.91
N ALA A 67 -0.20 -5.38 -2.80
CA ALA A 67 0.98 -4.54 -2.98
C ALA A 67 1.04 -3.99 -4.40
N ILE A 68 1.21 -2.67 -4.52
CA ILE A 68 1.64 -2.02 -5.75
C ILE A 68 3.16 -2.14 -5.88
N LYS A 69 3.64 -2.52 -7.07
CA LYS A 69 5.06 -2.82 -7.31
C LYS A 69 5.68 -1.83 -8.26
N LYS A 70 6.70 -1.14 -7.75
CA LYS A 70 7.71 -0.46 -8.56
C LYS A 70 9.08 -0.89 -8.06
N ILE A 71 9.53 -2.05 -8.55
CA ILE A 71 10.73 -2.75 -8.06
C ILE A 71 11.90 -1.76 -7.89
N PRO A 72 12.55 -1.72 -6.71
CA PRO A 72 12.36 -2.59 -5.53
C PRO A 72 11.29 -2.09 -4.52
N ILE A 73 10.63 -0.96 -4.75
CA ILE A 73 9.62 -0.42 -3.83
C ILE A 73 8.32 -1.20 -3.94
N ARG A 74 7.74 -1.54 -2.79
CA ARG A 74 6.36 -2.00 -2.65
C ARG A 74 5.56 -1.04 -1.79
N GLY A 75 4.32 -0.76 -2.19
CA GLY A 75 3.35 -0.06 -1.36
C GLY A 75 2.19 -0.99 -1.01
N TYR A 76 1.96 -1.25 0.27
CA TYR A 76 0.88 -2.11 0.72
C TYR A 76 -0.42 -1.31 0.86
N TYR A 77 -1.53 -1.84 0.36
CA TYR A 77 -2.80 -1.14 0.33
C TYR A 77 -4.02 -2.06 0.39
N TRP A 78 -5.17 -1.48 0.70
CA TRP A 78 -6.47 -2.13 0.58
C TRP A 78 -7.52 -1.19 -0.01
N GLU A 79 -8.64 -1.78 -0.43
CA GLU A 79 -9.87 -1.05 -0.79
C GLU A 79 -10.79 -0.99 0.42
N SER A 80 -11.26 0.21 0.75
CA SER A 80 -12.07 0.45 1.92
C SER A 80 -13.45 -0.20 1.84
N ASP A 81 -13.99 -0.60 2.98
CA ASP A 81 -15.39 -1.01 3.13
C ASP A 81 -16.29 0.12 3.62
N ARG A 82 -15.69 1.13 4.26
CA ARG A 82 -16.36 2.31 4.82
C ARG A 82 -16.39 3.50 3.86
N HIS A 83 -15.33 3.67 3.07
CA HIS A 83 -15.16 4.82 2.18
C HIS A 83 -15.27 4.37 0.71
N ASP A 84 -16.36 4.74 0.05
CA ASP A 84 -16.61 4.34 -1.32
C ASP A 84 -15.48 4.78 -2.26
N MET A 85 -15.11 3.88 -3.17
CA MET A 85 -14.05 4.07 -4.17
C MET A 85 -12.70 4.54 -3.60
N THR A 86 -12.45 4.28 -2.31
CA THR A 86 -11.24 4.75 -1.63
C THR A 86 -10.27 3.60 -1.40
N ILE A 87 -9.02 3.83 -1.81
CA ILE A 87 -7.88 2.98 -1.43
C ILE A 87 -7.11 3.62 -0.29
N PHE A 88 -6.61 2.80 0.62
CA PHE A 88 -5.70 3.24 1.67
C PHE A 88 -4.34 2.58 1.50
N ILE A 89 -3.29 3.39 1.42
CA ILE A 89 -1.90 2.93 1.42
C ILE A 89 -1.43 2.87 2.87
N SER A 90 -1.11 1.67 3.36
CA SER A 90 -0.61 1.43 4.72
C SER A 90 0.78 2.01 4.92
N HIS A 91 1.73 1.58 4.09
CA HIS A 91 3.14 1.97 4.16
C HIS A 91 3.88 1.47 2.91
N TYR A 92 5.13 1.91 2.76
CA TYR A 92 6.04 1.49 1.71
C TYR A 92 7.25 0.80 2.30
N ILE A 93 7.80 -0.13 1.53
CA ILE A 93 9.05 -0.82 1.84
C ILE A 93 9.99 -0.79 0.63
N TYR A 94 11.29 -0.81 0.91
CA TYR A 94 12.30 -1.24 -0.05
C TYR A 94 12.44 -2.75 0.08
N LYS A 95 12.12 -3.51 -0.98
CA LYS A 95 12.16 -4.96 -0.92
C LYS A 95 13.47 -5.51 -1.47
N ASP A 96 14.36 -5.86 -0.55
CA ASP A 96 15.60 -6.61 -0.75
C ASP A 96 15.55 -8.03 -0.18
N PHE A 97 14.36 -8.48 0.24
CA PHE A 97 14.10 -9.82 0.77
C PHE A 97 12.98 -10.51 -0.01
N ASP A 98 13.00 -11.84 -0.10
CA ASP A 98 12.07 -12.58 -0.97
C ASP A 98 10.65 -12.68 -0.40
N ARG A 99 10.52 -12.97 0.89
CA ARG A 99 9.25 -13.31 1.54
C ARG A 99 8.48 -12.08 2.02
N LEU A 100 7.18 -12.19 2.23
CA LEU A 100 6.42 -11.13 2.93
C LEU A 100 6.78 -11.20 4.42
N ASP A 101 7.04 -10.05 5.06
CA ASP A 101 7.35 -10.01 6.48
C ASP A 101 6.05 -9.98 7.30
N ASP A 102 5.95 -10.80 8.33
CA ASP A 102 4.79 -10.86 9.22
C ASP A 102 4.52 -9.52 9.92
N SER A 103 5.57 -8.72 10.16
CA SER A 103 5.43 -7.36 10.71
C SER A 103 4.73 -6.41 9.73
N ASP A 104 4.99 -6.52 8.42
CA ASP A 104 4.28 -5.75 7.40
C ASP A 104 2.80 -6.18 7.34
N VAL A 105 2.53 -7.48 7.41
CA VAL A 105 1.15 -8.02 7.48
C VAL A 105 0.42 -7.44 8.69
N GLN A 106 1.03 -7.51 9.88
CA GLN A 106 0.41 -7.02 11.11
C GLN A 106 0.21 -5.50 11.04
N LYS A 107 1.16 -4.75 10.48
CA LYS A 107 1.05 -3.31 10.28
C LYS A 107 -0.09 -2.94 9.33
N VAL A 108 -0.31 -3.69 8.26
CA VAL A 108 -1.47 -3.49 7.37
C VAL A 108 -2.77 -3.74 8.15
N LYS A 109 -2.88 -4.84 8.88
CA LYS A 109 -4.08 -5.17 9.67
C LYS A 109 -4.39 -4.12 10.73
N ASN A 110 -3.38 -3.63 11.46
CA ASN A 110 -3.54 -2.60 12.47
C ASN A 110 -4.03 -1.26 11.86
N ASN A 111 -3.46 -0.86 10.73
CA ASN A 111 -3.90 0.36 10.03
C ASN A 111 -5.32 0.23 9.48
N TRP A 112 -5.63 -0.95 8.91
CA TRP A 112 -6.97 -1.27 8.44
C TRP A 112 -7.99 -1.20 9.57
N GLU A 113 -7.71 -1.83 10.71
CA GLU A 113 -8.61 -1.84 11.85
C GLU A 113 -8.86 -0.43 12.37
N ARG A 114 -7.79 0.37 12.47
CA ARG A 114 -7.88 1.77 12.90
C ARG A 114 -8.82 2.59 12.01
N ILE A 115 -8.69 2.47 10.69
CA ILE A 115 -9.44 3.30 9.73
C ILE A 115 -10.87 2.78 9.53
N GLU A 116 -11.02 1.49 9.24
CA GLU A 116 -12.33 0.93 8.88
C GLU A 116 -13.27 0.86 10.08
N ARG A 117 -12.76 0.59 11.29
CA ARG A 117 -13.57 0.57 12.52
C ARG A 117 -13.70 1.92 13.21
N GLY A 118 -13.16 2.98 12.62
CA GLY A 118 -13.36 4.36 13.08
C GLY A 118 -12.59 4.73 14.35
N HIS A 119 -11.43 4.13 14.57
CA HIS A 119 -10.52 4.51 15.67
C HIS A 119 -9.58 5.68 15.30
N ASP A 120 -9.57 6.15 14.04
CA ASP A 120 -9.00 7.44 13.59
C ASP A 120 -9.37 7.68 12.12
N ASP A 121 -9.93 8.85 11.81
CA ASP A 121 -10.08 9.31 10.43
C ASP A 121 -8.79 10.04 9.99
N CYS A 122 -7.87 9.29 9.36
CA CYS A 122 -6.59 9.73 8.77
C CYS A 122 -5.55 10.35 9.72
#